data_AF-A0A960Q928-F1
#
_entry.id   AF-A0A960Q928-F1
#
_cell.length_a   1.000
_cell.length_b   1.000
_cell.length_c   1.000
_cell.angle_alpha   90.00
_cell.angle_beta   90.00
_cell.angle_gamma   90.00
#
_symmetry.space_group_name_H-M   'P 1'
#
loop_
_entity.id
_entity.type
_entity.pdbx_description
1 polymer ?
#
loop_
_entity_poly.entity_id
_entity_poly.type
_entity_poly.pdbx_seq_one_letter_code
_entity_poly.pdbx_strand_id
1 'polypeptide(L)' 'AFAEGDMDQVEQVAHALKGSSATLGAMRLSAACRKVEETARMDPLAVMPEDLEAVQRTYAEAATELGQLVAS' A
#
# COMPACT_ATOMS: atom_id res chain seq x y z
N ALA A 1 -9.74 -3.13 9.72
CA ALA A 1 -8.72 -4.00 9.11
C ALA A 1 -7.58 -4.38 10.08
N PHE A 2 -6.35 -3.83 9.95
CA PHE A 2 -5.15 -4.35 10.64
C PHE A 2 -5.21 -4.32 12.18
N ALA A 3 -5.59 -3.19 12.78
CA ALA A 3 -5.72 -3.07 14.24
C ALA A 3 -6.82 -3.99 14.83
N GLU A 4 -7.76 -4.42 13.99
CA GLU A 4 -8.86 -5.32 14.35
C GLU A 4 -8.51 -6.79 14.04
N GLY A 5 -7.33 -7.06 13.45
CA GLY A 5 -6.89 -8.40 13.05
C GLY A 5 -7.56 -8.95 11.77
N ASP A 6 -8.30 -8.12 11.04
CA ASP A 6 -8.97 -8.53 9.80
C ASP A 6 -7.99 -8.50 8.62
N MET A 7 -7.26 -9.60 8.45
CA MET A 7 -6.18 -9.73 7.47
C MET A 7 -6.69 -9.98 6.04
N ASP A 8 -7.88 -10.56 5.88
CA ASP A 8 -8.54 -10.69 4.58
C ASP A 8 -8.84 -9.30 4.00
N GLN A 9 -9.34 -8.38 4.85
CA GLN A 9 -9.54 -7.00 4.44
C GLN A 9 -8.23 -6.26 4.17
N VAL A 10 -7.16 -6.53 4.94
CA VAL A 10 -5.82 -5.97 4.67
C VAL A 10 -5.32 -6.42 3.29
N GLU A 11 -5.40 -7.72 2.98
CA GLU A 11 -5.03 -8.26 1.67
C GLU A 11 -5.80 -7.57 0.54
N GLN A 12 -7.14 -7.51 0.66
CA GLN A 12 -8.00 -6.97 -0.39
C GLN A 12 -7.72 -5.48 -0.67
N VAL A 13 -7.54 -4.68 0.38
CA VAL A 13 -7.20 -3.25 0.24
C VAL A 13 -5.82 -3.08 -0.37
N ALA A 14 -4.83 -3.87 0.08
CA ALA A 14 -3.48 -3.84 -0.48
C ALA A 14 -3.48 -4.23 -1.97
N HIS A 15 -4.24 -5.24 -2.36
CA HIS A 15 -4.41 -5.66 -3.75
C HIS A 15 -4.98 -4.54 -4.63
N ALA A 16 -6.08 -3.92 -4.19
CA ALA A 16 -6.73 -2.85 -4.94
C ALA A 16 -5.79 -1.64 -5.08
N LEU A 17 -5.17 -1.21 -3.98
CA LEU A 17 -4.27 -0.06 -3.97
C LEU A 17 -3.01 -0.31 -4.79
N LYS A 18 -2.46 -1.53 -4.79
CA LYS A 18 -1.35 -1.94 -5.66
C LYS A 18 -1.69 -1.69 -7.13
N GLY A 19 -2.88 -2.14 -7.56
CA GLY A 19 -3.36 -2.00 -8.93
C GLY A 19 -3.51 -0.54 -9.34
N SER A 20 -4.25 0.25 -8.55
CA SER A 20 -4.44 1.68 -8.81
C SER A 20 -3.11 2.45 -8.86
N SER A 21 -2.21 2.17 -7.93
CA SER A 21 -0.89 2.81 -7.87
C SER A 21 -0.01 2.44 -9.07
N ALA A 22 -0.11 1.19 -9.55
CA ALA A 22 0.58 0.77 -10.76
C ALA A 22 0.09 1.53 -11.99
N THR A 23 -1.23 1.67 -12.16
CA THR A 23 -1.84 2.42 -13.25
C THR A 23 -1.43 3.90 -13.26
N LEU A 24 -1.27 4.51 -12.08
CA LEU A 24 -0.88 5.92 -11.93
C LEU A 24 0.63 6.16 -12.07
N GLY A 25 1.46 5.12 -12.18
CA GLY A 25 2.93 5.28 -12.22
C GLY A 25 3.60 5.33 -10.85
N ALA A 26 2.85 5.25 -9.75
CA ALA A 26 3.35 5.31 -8.38
C ALA A 26 4.00 3.97 -7.95
N MET A 27 5.12 3.62 -8.58
CA MET A 27 5.75 2.30 -8.45
C MET A 27 6.19 1.93 -7.04
N ARG A 28 6.66 2.91 -6.25
CA ARG A 28 7.06 2.66 -4.85
C ARG A 28 5.87 2.27 -3.98
N LEU A 29 4.74 2.96 -4.15
CA LEU A 29 3.49 2.63 -3.46
C LEU A 29 2.97 1.26 -3.90
N SER A 30 3.02 0.96 -5.21
CA SER A 30 2.62 -0.35 -5.72
C SER A 30 3.45 -1.48 -5.12
N ALA A 31 4.78 -1.31 -5.01
CA ALA A 31 5.66 -2.29 -4.40
C ALA A 31 5.40 -2.47 -2.89
N ALA A 32 5.15 -1.38 -2.14
CA ALA A 32 4.81 -1.46 -0.72
C ALA A 32 3.48 -2.22 -0.51
N CYS A 33 2.46 -1.92 -1.31
CA CYS A 33 1.18 -2.63 -1.26
C CYS A 33 1.33 -4.11 -1.61
N ARG A 34 2.15 -4.43 -2.62
CA ARG A 34 2.45 -5.83 -2.98
C ARG A 34 3.07 -6.60 -1.82
N LYS A 35 4.01 -6.01 -1.08
CA LYS A 35 4.60 -6.64 0.11
C LYS A 35 3.52 -6.97 1.14
N VAL A 36 2.66 -6.02 1.46
CA VAL A 36 1.55 -6.22 2.42
C VAL A 36 0.57 -7.29 1.93
N GLU A 37 0.17 -7.27 0.66
CA GLU A 37 -0.72 -8.28 0.04
C GLU A 37 -0.11 -9.69 0.14
N GLU A 38 1.13 -9.86 -0.30
CA GLU A 38 1.82 -11.16 -0.28
C GLU A 38 2.00 -11.67 1.16
N THR A 39 2.40 -10.81 2.09
CA THR A 39 2.56 -11.20 3.50
C THR A 39 1.21 -11.52 4.15
N ALA A 40 0.18 -10.68 3.98
CA ALA A 40 -1.16 -10.93 4.52
C ALA A 40 -1.75 -12.25 4.01
N ARG A 41 -1.49 -12.61 2.75
CA ARG A 41 -1.97 -13.85 2.13
C ARG A 41 -1.19 -15.09 2.58
N MET A 42 0.14 -14.97 2.75
CA MET A 42 1.02 -16.12 3.01
C MET A 42 1.21 -16.41 4.50
N ASP A 43 1.41 -15.36 5.29
CA ASP A 43 1.62 -15.42 6.74
C ASP A 43 1.07 -14.14 7.38
N PRO A 44 -0.25 -14.08 7.66
CA PRO A 44 -0.89 -12.86 8.15
C PRO A 44 -0.27 -12.31 9.44
N LEU A 45 0.30 -13.18 10.28
CA LEU A 45 0.96 -12.79 11.53
C LEU A 45 2.34 -12.13 11.30
N ALA A 46 2.89 -12.22 10.09
CA ALA A 46 4.14 -11.59 9.69
C ALA A 46 3.95 -10.17 9.14
N VAL A 47 2.72 -9.68 8.96
CA VAL A 47 2.49 -8.28 8.61
C VAL A 47 2.79 -7.41 9.81
N MET A 48 3.82 -6.57 9.70
CA MET A 48 4.25 -5.72 10.80
C MET A 48 3.76 -4.28 10.61
N PRO A 49 3.63 -3.49 11.70
CA PRO A 49 3.26 -2.08 11.60
C PRO A 49 4.10 -1.27 10.61
N GLU A 50 5.41 -1.55 10.52
CA GLU A 50 6.33 -0.90 9.57
C GLU A 50 5.97 -1.14 8.10
N ASP A 51 5.28 -2.24 7.76
CA ASP A 51 4.82 -2.48 6.40
C ASP A 51 3.71 -1.50 6.02
N LEU A 52 2.81 -1.20 6.97
CA LEU A 52 1.76 -0.21 6.78
C LEU A 52 2.30 1.21 6.82
N GLU A 53 3.31 1.49 7.64
CA GLU A 53 4.02 2.76 7.62
C GLU A 53 4.71 2.99 6.27
N ALA A 54 5.28 1.94 5.66
CA ALA A 54 5.87 2.04 4.33
C ALA A 54 4.83 2.36 3.25
N VAL A 55 3.63 1.77 3.32
CA VAL A 55 2.50 2.12 2.45
C VAL A 55 2.10 3.59 2.64
N GLN A 56 1.94 4.04 3.88
CA GLN A 56 1.56 5.42 4.18
C GLN A 56 2.60 6.44 3.67
N ARG A 57 3.88 6.18 3.92
CA ARG A 57 4.98 7.03 3.46
C ARG A 57 4.99 7.15 1.93
N THR A 58 4.96 6.02 1.23
CA THR A 58 5.00 6.00 -0.24
C THR A 58 3.74 6.60 -0.87
N TYR A 59 2.59 6.52 -0.19
CA TYR A 59 1.38 7.23 -0.58
C TYR A 59 1.55 8.75 -0.45
N ALA A 60 2.06 9.24 0.67
CA ALA A 60 2.28 10.67 0.88
C ALA A 60 3.26 11.26 -0.15
N GLU A 61 4.33 10.51 -0.47
CA GLU A 61 5.28 10.85 -1.53
C GLU A 61 4.56 10.97 -2.89
N ALA A 62 3.82 9.94 -3.30
CA ALA A 62 3.10 9.92 -4.58
C ALA A 62 2.05 11.04 -4.67
N ALA A 63 1.30 11.30 -3.60
CA ALA A 63 0.31 12.36 -3.55
C ALA A 63 0.94 13.75 -3.68
N THR A 64 2.11 13.96 -3.06
CA THR A 64 2.86 15.21 -3.16
C THR A 64 3.37 15.43 -4.58
N GLU A 65 4.00 14.42 -5.18
CA GLU A 65 4.53 14.48 -6.54
C GLU A 65 3.42 14.72 -7.58
N LEU A 66 2.30 13.99 -7.48
CA LEU A 66 1.15 14.19 -8.36
C LEU A 66 0.50 15.57 -8.16
N GLY A 67 0.40 16.04 -6.91
CA GLY A 67 -0.12 17.38 -6.61
C GLY A 67 0.71 18.49 -7.26
N GLN A 68 2.04 18.33 -7.28
CA GLN A 68 2.94 19.28 -7.95
C GLN A 68 2.76 19.26 -9.48
N LEU A 69 2.58 18.08 -10.09
CA LEU A 69 2.36 17.94 -11.53
C LEU A 69 1.01 18.49 -12.01
N VAL A 70 -0.04 18.41 -11.19
CA VAL A 70 -1.37 18.92 -11.56
C VAL A 70 -1.47 20.44 -11.33
N ALA A 71 -0.65 20.99 -10.43
CA ALA A 71 -0.60 22.42 -10.14
C ALA A 71 0.31 23.24 -11.09
N SER A 72 1.09 22.56 -11.95
CA SER A 72 1.95 23.17 -12.98
C SER A 72 1.23 23.39 -14.30
#